data_AF-A0A522SHQ4-F1
#
_entry.id   AF-A0A522SHQ4-F1
#
_cell.length_a   1.000
_cell.length_b   1.000
_cell.length_c   1.000
_cell.angle_alpha   90.00
_cell.angle_beta   90.00
_cell.angle_gamma   90.00
#
_symmetry.space_group_name_H-M   'P 1'
#
loop_
_entity.id
_entity.type
_entity.pdbx_description
1 polymer ?
#
loop_
_entity_poly.entity_id
_entity_poly.type
_entity_poly.pdbx_seq_one_letter_code
_entity_poly.pdbx_strand_id
1 'polypeptide(L)'
;MQMDSASLKELREIPGIGKSLAKDLWNLGIHAVADLQGKNPMQLYHKLNAMTGVRQDPCVLYTFRCAVYFATEKKHDPEKLKWWYWKDKTYKEYQRFQKSHEFQRSHDFRFNINL
;
A
#
# COMPACT_ATOMS: atom_id res chain seq x y z
N MET A 1 1.90 -18.86 13.49
CA MET A 1 3.13 -18.50 12.74
C MET A 1 4.09 -17.86 13.72
N GLN A 2 5.35 -18.31 13.76
CA GLN A 2 6.38 -17.74 14.63
C GLN A 2 6.89 -16.45 13.97
N MET A 3 7.09 -15.39 14.76
CA MET A 3 7.54 -14.10 14.23
C MET A 3 9.02 -14.19 13.83
N ASP A 4 9.31 -13.96 12.55
CA ASP A 4 10.66 -14.07 12.02
C ASP A 4 11.44 -12.76 12.19
N SER A 5 12.62 -12.88 12.80
CA SER A 5 13.50 -11.73 13.06
C SER A 5 14.13 -11.17 11.78
N ALA A 6 14.36 -12.00 10.76
CA ALA A 6 14.92 -11.55 9.48
C ALA A 6 13.89 -10.68 8.74
N SER A 7 12.66 -11.15 8.66
CA SER A 7 11.53 -10.40 8.11
C SER A 7 11.30 -9.05 8.81
N LEU A 8 11.30 -9.02 10.16
CA LEU A 8 11.18 -7.77 10.90
C LEU A 8 12.35 -6.81 10.64
N LYS A 9 13.54 -7.33 10.36
CA LYS A 9 14.70 -6.51 9.99
C LYS A 9 14.53 -5.92 8.60
N GLU A 10 14.07 -6.69 7.63
CA GLU A 10 13.80 -6.24 6.26
C GLU A 10 12.73 -5.14 6.22
N LEU A 11 11.60 -5.33 6.91
CA LEU A 11 10.52 -4.32 6.95
C LEU A 11 10.97 -2.98 7.55
N ARG A 12 12.02 -2.97 8.38
CA ARG A 12 12.61 -1.76 8.96
C ARG A 12 13.56 -1.03 8.03
N GLU A 13 13.91 -1.60 6.88
CA GLU A 13 14.63 -0.90 5.82
C GLU A 13 13.75 0.16 5.14
N ILE A 14 12.42 0.02 5.27
CA ILE A 14 11.46 0.98 4.74
C ILE A 14 11.56 2.30 5.52
N PRO A 15 11.76 3.45 4.83
CA PRO A 15 11.81 4.75 5.48
C PRO A 15 10.55 5.06 6.30
N GLY A 16 10.76 5.40 7.59
CA GLY A 16 9.68 5.70 8.53
C GLY A 16 9.11 4.50 9.29
N ILE A 17 9.60 3.28 9.05
CA ILE A 17 9.14 2.07 9.76
C ILE A 17 10.09 1.70 10.91
N GLY A 18 9.59 1.90 12.13
CA GLY A 18 10.25 1.44 13.35
C GLY A 18 9.82 0.03 13.77
N LYS A 19 10.33 -0.44 14.92
CA LYS A 19 10.05 -1.77 15.47
C LYS A 19 8.55 -2.06 15.64
N SER A 20 7.77 -1.07 16.11
CA SER A 20 6.32 -1.23 16.31
C SER A 20 5.61 -1.46 14.98
N LEU A 21 5.83 -0.57 14.00
CA LEU A 21 5.18 -0.66 12.69
C LEU A 21 5.62 -1.90 11.90
N ALA A 22 6.87 -2.36 12.05
CA ALA A 22 7.29 -3.63 11.46
C ALA A 22 6.51 -4.82 12.03
N LYS A 23 6.26 -4.81 13.35
CA LYS A 23 5.41 -5.82 14.00
C LYS A 23 3.95 -5.71 13.56
N ASP A 24 3.44 -4.49 13.40
CA ASP A 24 2.07 -4.26 12.91
C ASP A 24 1.91 -4.78 11.48
N LEU A 25 2.88 -4.51 10.59
CA LEU A 25 2.92 -5.06 9.23
C LEU A 25 2.99 -6.59 9.25
N TRP A 26 3.84 -7.17 10.09
CA TRP A 26 3.91 -8.62 10.28
C TRP A 26 2.56 -9.21 10.67
N ASN A 27 1.88 -8.61 11.64
CA ASN A 27 0.55 -9.05 12.08
C ASN A 27 -0.52 -8.88 11.00
N LEU A 28 -0.34 -7.93 10.08
CA LEU A 28 -1.19 -7.76 8.88
C LEU A 28 -0.89 -8.77 7.76
N GLY A 29 0.07 -9.68 7.97
CA GLY A 29 0.49 -10.69 6.99
C GLY A 29 1.46 -10.17 5.94
N ILE A 30 2.19 -9.09 6.24
CA ILE A 30 3.26 -8.55 5.42
C ILE A 30 4.58 -9.00 6.03
N HIS A 31 5.26 -9.94 5.37
CA HIS A 31 6.46 -10.59 5.89
C HIS A 31 7.74 -10.12 5.18
N ALA A 32 7.62 -9.61 3.95
CA ALA A 32 8.71 -9.01 3.20
C ALA A 32 8.30 -7.66 2.60
N VAL A 33 9.28 -6.84 2.18
CA VAL A 33 9.01 -5.58 1.45
C VAL A 33 8.22 -5.86 0.17
N ALA A 34 8.51 -6.97 -0.50
CA ALA A 34 7.80 -7.39 -1.71
C ALA A 34 6.30 -7.59 -1.49
N ASP A 35 5.85 -7.98 -0.29
CA ASP A 35 4.44 -8.20 0.01
C ASP A 35 3.61 -6.91 -0.01
N LEU A 36 4.26 -5.75 0.09
CA LEU A 36 3.63 -4.44 -0.02
C LEU A 36 3.35 -4.02 -1.46
N GLN A 37 3.97 -4.69 -2.45
CA GLN A 37 3.80 -4.33 -3.86
C GLN A 37 2.34 -4.42 -4.29
N GLY A 38 1.80 -3.31 -4.82
CA GLY A 38 0.42 -3.24 -5.27
C GLY A 38 -0.64 -3.34 -4.16
N LYS A 39 -0.25 -3.34 -2.88
CA LYS A 39 -1.20 -3.21 -1.77
C LYS A 39 -1.79 -1.80 -1.75
N ASN A 40 -3.00 -1.69 -1.23
CA ASN A 40 -3.64 -0.40 -1.04
C ASN A 40 -3.29 0.11 0.38
N PRO A 41 -2.60 1.26 0.52
CA PRO A 41 -2.18 1.77 1.83
C PRO A 41 -3.36 2.12 2.73
N MET A 42 -4.47 2.62 2.17
CA MET A 42 -5.70 2.90 2.92
C MET A 42 -6.31 1.60 3.48
N GLN A 43 -6.30 0.51 2.70
CA GLN A 43 -6.77 -0.79 3.19
C GLN A 43 -5.88 -1.35 4.31
N LEU A 44 -4.55 -1.17 4.22
CA LEU A 44 -3.64 -1.57 5.30
C LEU A 44 -3.94 -0.81 6.59
N TYR A 45 -4.16 0.51 6.49
CA TYR A 45 -4.53 1.36 7.62
C TYR A 45 -5.87 0.93 8.24
N HIS A 46 -6.90 0.68 7.43
CA HIS A 46 -8.18 0.18 7.95
C HIS A 46 -8.07 -1.18 8.62
N LYS A 47 -7.28 -2.10 8.05
CA LYS A 47 -7.02 -3.40 8.67
C LYS A 47 -6.30 -3.26 10.00
N LEU A 48 -5.31 -2.36 10.09
CA LEU A 48 -4.63 -2.09 11.36
C LEU A 48 -5.61 -1.58 12.41
N ASN A 49 -6.43 -0.58 12.06
CA ASN A 49 -7.44 -0.03 12.97
C ASN A 49 -8.41 -1.12 13.47
N ALA A 50 -8.86 -1.99 12.56
CA ALA A 50 -9.76 -3.09 12.90
C ALA A 50 -9.08 -4.11 13.81
N MET A 51 -7.82 -4.44 13.54
CA MET A 51 -7.02 -5.37 14.35
C MET A 51 -6.73 -4.84 15.75
N THR A 52 -6.44 -3.54 15.89
CA THR A 52 -6.15 -2.91 17.18
C THR A 52 -7.40 -2.46 17.93
N GLY A 53 -8.57 -2.46 17.28
CA GLY A 53 -9.83 -1.98 17.85
C GLY A 53 -9.87 -0.46 18.09
N VAL A 54 -8.88 0.29 17.58
CA VAL A 54 -8.74 1.73 17.78
C VAL A 54 -8.30 2.40 16.48
N ARG A 55 -8.73 3.65 16.28
CA ARG A 55 -8.28 4.46 15.15
C ARG A 55 -6.85 4.92 15.39
N GLN A 56 -5.92 4.45 14.56
CA GLN A 56 -4.52 4.88 14.59
C GLN A 56 -4.37 6.33 14.12
N ASP A 57 -3.26 6.97 14.50
CA ASP A 57 -2.96 8.33 14.04
C ASP A 57 -2.85 8.40 12.51
N PRO A 58 -3.22 9.53 11.87
CA PRO A 58 -3.10 9.69 10.42
C PRO A 58 -1.67 9.54 9.89
N CYS A 59 -0.65 9.80 10.72
CA CYS A 59 0.75 9.61 10.33
C CYS A 59 1.07 8.15 9.95
N VAL A 60 0.35 7.17 10.53
CA VAL A 60 0.49 5.75 10.19
C VAL A 60 0.05 5.48 8.75
N LEU A 61 -1.05 6.10 8.30
CA LEU A 61 -1.48 6.01 6.90
C LEU A 61 -0.41 6.57 5.95
N TYR A 62 0.21 7.69 6.33
CA TYR A 62 1.25 8.33 5.52
C TYR A 62 2.50 7.44 5.42
N THR A 63 2.86 6.77 6.51
CA THR A 63 3.92 5.76 6.51
C THR A 63 3.55 4.57 5.63
N PHE A 64 2.31 4.09 5.64
CA PHE A 64 1.88 3.03 4.71
C PHE A 64 1.91 3.45 3.25
N ARG A 65 1.56 4.70 2.92
CA ARG A 65 1.73 5.23 1.56
C ARG A 65 3.20 5.22 1.13
N CYS A 66 4.09 5.68 2.01
CA CYS A 66 5.55 5.61 1.80
C CYS A 66 6.03 4.16 1.60
N ALA A 67 5.56 3.24 2.44
CA ALA A 67 5.95 1.84 2.41
C ALA A 67 5.56 1.13 1.11
N VAL A 68 4.31 1.33 0.67
CA VAL A 68 3.83 0.76 -0.61
C VAL A 68 4.58 1.39 -1.79
N TYR A 69 4.85 2.70 -1.76
CA TYR A 69 5.65 3.38 -2.78
C TYR A 69 7.08 2.80 -2.86
N PHE A 70 7.74 2.68 -1.71
CA PHE A 70 9.09 2.10 -1.61
C PHE A 70 9.14 0.69 -2.18
N ALA A 71 8.16 -0.16 -1.83
CA ALA A 71 8.10 -1.52 -2.35
C ALA A 71 7.80 -1.59 -3.85
N THR A 72 6.96 -0.68 -4.38
CA THR A 72 6.40 -0.79 -5.73
C THR A 72 7.28 -0.17 -6.81
N GLU A 73 7.93 0.96 -6.54
CA GLU A 73 8.70 1.67 -7.56
C GLU A 73 10.16 1.20 -7.60
N LYS A 74 10.71 0.99 -8.81
CA LYS A 74 12.12 0.57 -8.98
C LYS A 74 13.12 1.70 -8.82
N LYS A 75 12.68 2.94 -9.10
CA LYS A 75 13.47 4.17 -8.96
C LYS A 75 12.73 5.09 -8.01
N HIS A 76 13.35 5.42 -6.88
CA HIS A 76 12.74 6.25 -5.86
C HIS A 76 13.17 7.71 -5.99
N ASP A 77 12.18 8.60 -6.05
CA ASP A 77 12.33 10.00 -5.69
C ASP A 77 12.59 10.14 -4.16
N PRO A 78 13.72 10.74 -3.73
CA PRO A 78 14.07 10.90 -2.33
C PRO A 78 13.03 11.65 -1.49
N GLU A 79 12.27 12.59 -2.08
CA GLU A 79 11.22 13.31 -1.33
C GLU A 79 10.05 12.39 -0.97
N LYS A 80 9.72 11.44 -1.84
CA LYS A 80 8.61 10.48 -1.62
C LYS A 80 8.93 9.41 -0.59
N LEU A 81 10.21 9.26 -0.22
CA LEU A 81 10.66 8.39 0.87
C LEU A 81 10.47 9.02 2.25
N LYS A 82 10.10 10.30 2.32
CA LYS A 82 9.75 10.96 3.57
C LYS A 82 8.27 10.73 3.86
N TRP A 83 7.93 10.06 4.96
CA TRP A 83 6.52 9.74 5.26
C TRP A 83 5.62 10.99 5.28
N TRP A 84 6.11 12.14 5.74
CA TRP A 84 5.34 13.38 5.82
C TRP A 84 4.98 13.98 4.47
N TYR A 85 5.68 13.61 3.39
CA TYR A 85 5.30 13.96 2.02
C TYR A 85 3.86 13.55 1.70
N TRP A 86 3.38 12.47 2.33
CA TRP A 86 2.10 11.83 2.03
C TRP A 86 0.90 12.36 2.81
N LYS A 87 1.07 13.41 3.64
CA LYS A 87 0.00 13.96 4.49
C LYS A 87 -1.27 14.31 3.70
N ASP A 88 -1.09 15.03 2.60
CA ASP A 88 -2.18 15.54 1.76
C ASP A 88 -2.18 14.92 0.35
N LYS A 89 -1.62 13.71 0.24
CA LYS A 89 -1.45 13.01 -1.05
C LYS A 89 -1.95 11.57 -0.94
N THR A 90 -2.35 10.99 -2.06
CA THR A 90 -2.79 9.59 -2.14
C THR A 90 -1.77 8.77 -2.92
N TYR A 91 -1.72 7.45 -2.69
CA TYR A 91 -0.88 6.55 -3.48
C TYR A 91 -1.66 5.29 -3.90
N LYS A 92 -2.07 5.25 -5.17
CA LYS A 92 -2.73 4.11 -5.83
C LYS A 92 -3.99 3.57 -5.12
N GLU A 93 -4.62 4.37 -4.26
CA GLU A 93 -5.78 3.96 -3.45
C GLU A 93 -7.04 3.66 -4.28
N TYR A 94 -7.18 4.27 -5.47
CA TYR A 94 -8.40 4.20 -6.30
C TYR A 94 -8.24 3.40 -7.60
N GLN A 95 -7.04 2.87 -7.87
CA GLN A 95 -6.72 2.28 -9.19
C GLN A 95 -7.49 0.97 -9.48
N ARG A 96 -8.01 0.30 -8.45
CA ARG A 96 -8.73 -0.98 -8.59
C ARG A 96 -10.10 -0.84 -9.26
N PHE A 97 -10.74 0.34 -9.18
CA PHE A 97 -12.02 0.62 -9.85
C PHE A 97 -11.86 1.10 -11.29
N GLN A 98 -10.71 1.68 -11.65
CA GLN A 98 -10.48 2.20 -13.00
C GLN A 98 -10.25 1.07 -14.02
N LYS A 99 -9.53 0.01 -13.63
CA LYS A 99 -9.26 -1.12 -14.53
C LYS A 99 -10.51 -1.97 -14.86
N SER A 100 -11.51 -2.03 -13.98
CA SER A 100 -12.74 -2.77 -14.26
C SER A 100 -13.62 -2.08 -15.31
N HIS A 101 -13.70 -0.74 -15.29
CA HIS A 101 -14.48 0.02 -16.27
C HIS A 101 -13.84 0.08 -17.66
N GLU A 102 -12.51 0.01 -17.75
CA GLU A 102 -11.80 -0.01 -19.04
C GLU A 102 -11.93 -1.37 -19.76
N PHE A 103 -12.04 -2.47 -19.01
CA PHE A 103 -12.24 -3.80 -19.57
C PHE A 103 -13.59 -3.94 -20.29
N GLN A 104 -14.66 -3.32 -19.78
CA GLN A 104 -15.99 -3.33 -20.42
C GLN A 104 -16.09 -2.48 -21.70
N ARG A 105 -15.27 -1.44 -21.87
CA ARG A 105 -15.26 -0.64 -23.12
C ARG A 105 -14.57 -1.33 -24.30
N SER A 106 -13.74 -2.34 -24.05
CA SER A 106 -13.01 -3.04 -25.11
C SER A 106 -13.81 -4.13 -25.83
N HIS A 107 -14.98 -4.53 -25.30
CA HIS A 107 -15.83 -5.57 -25.90
C HIS A 107 -17.05 -5.04 -26.69
N ASP A 108 -17.30 -3.73 -26.70
CA ASP A 108 -18.41 -3.11 -27.46
C ASP A 108 -17.99 -2.55 -28.83
N PHE A 109 -16.87 -3.00 -29.40
CA PHE A 109 -16.39 -2.56 -30.72
C PHE A 109 -16.75 -3.53 -31.85
N ARG A 110 -17.94 -4.13 -31.83
CA ARG A 110 -18.50 -4.88 -32.96
C ARG A 110 -20.02 -4.86 -32.89
N PHE A 111 -20.67 -3.75 -33.22
CA PHE A 111 -21.99 -3.69 -33.86
C PHE A 111 -22.30 -2.22 -34.15
N ASN A 112 -21.68 -1.67 -35.19
CA ASN A 112 -22.30 -0.60 -35.95
C ASN A 112 -22.70 -1.21 -37.30
N ILE A 113 -23.90 -1.78 -37.30
CA ILE A 113 -24.63 -2.20 -38.48
C ILE A 113 -25.02 -0.94 -39.24
N ASN A 114 -24.66 -0.90 -40.52
CA ASN A 114 -25.19 0.05 -41.49
C ASN A 114 -26.72 0.05 -41.43
N LEU A 115 -27.32 1.23 -41.30
CA LEU A 115 -28.55 1.60 -41.99
C LEU A 115 -28.46 3.07 -42.41
#